data_AF-A0A2B4SNW2-F1
#
_entry.id   AF-A0A2B4SNW2-F1
#
_cell.length_a   1.000
_cell.length_b   1.000
_cell.length_c   1.000
_cell.angle_alpha   90.00
_cell.angle_beta   90.00
_cell.angle_gamma   90.00
#
_symmetry.space_group_name_H-M   'P 1'
#
loop_
_entity.id
_entity.type
_entity.pdbx_description
1 polymer ?
#
loop_
_entity_poly.entity_id
_entity_poly.type
_entity_poly.pdbx_seq_one_letter_code
_entity_poly.pdbx_strand_id
1 'polypeptide(L)'
;MTIQFFISGKWKGYFIDNRFSAGGPANNKWYMDINMAFGNNHQFTATGSDEVGHFNFEDGKITDGKVTFCKAYNSHNVYYEGEVKGTKLEGQWWLEDAPSTKGDWAMWPATSSDI
;
A
#
# COMPACT_ATOMS: atom_id res chain seq x y z
N MET A 1 19.03 14.91 -10.70
CA MET A 1 17.63 14.48 -10.44
C MET A 1 17.49 13.11 -11.08
N THR A 2 17.41 12.05 -10.30
CA THR A 2 17.26 10.69 -10.84
C THR A 2 15.80 10.49 -11.20
N ILE A 3 15.50 10.29 -12.47
CA ILE A 3 14.13 9.93 -12.90
C ILE A 3 13.89 8.51 -12.42
N GLN A 4 13.06 8.36 -11.40
CA GLN A 4 12.67 7.07 -10.90
C GLN A 4 11.44 6.57 -11.65
N PHE A 5 11.61 5.50 -12.44
CA PHE A 5 10.53 4.88 -13.17
C PHE A 5 9.84 3.83 -12.31
N PHE A 6 8.53 3.98 -12.13
CA PHE A 6 7.69 2.95 -11.54
C PHE A 6 7.11 2.05 -12.62
N ILE A 7 7.10 0.74 -12.35
CA ILE A 7 6.61 -0.26 -13.28
C ILE A 7 5.22 -0.73 -12.88
N SER A 8 4.28 -0.68 -13.83
CA SER A 8 2.99 -1.34 -13.70
C SER A 8 3.16 -2.86 -13.68
N GLY A 9 2.18 -3.56 -13.12
CA GLY A 9 2.16 -5.02 -13.02
C GLY A 9 2.13 -5.52 -11.58
N LYS A 10 2.69 -6.71 -11.36
CA LYS A 10 2.63 -7.38 -10.06
C LYS A 10 3.57 -6.73 -9.04
N TRP A 11 2.99 -6.41 -7.90
CA TRP A 11 3.64 -5.89 -6.71
C TRP A 11 3.23 -6.75 -5.53
N LYS A 12 4.11 -6.80 -4.53
CA LYS A 12 3.80 -7.39 -3.24
C LYS A 12 4.05 -6.36 -2.16
N GLY A 13 3.41 -6.56 -1.01
CA GLY A 13 3.63 -5.68 0.12
C GLY A 13 3.15 -6.30 1.41
N TYR A 14 3.24 -5.52 2.47
CA TYR A 14 2.59 -5.82 3.73
C TYR A 14 2.13 -4.54 4.42
N PHE A 15 1.16 -4.67 5.31
CA PHE A 15 0.89 -3.68 6.34
C PHE A 15 1.07 -4.30 7.72
N ILE A 16 1.38 -3.46 8.69
CA ILE A 16 1.55 -3.81 10.09
C ILE A 16 0.40 -3.15 10.85
N ASP A 17 -0.37 -3.93 11.61
CA ASP A 17 -1.31 -3.38 12.58
C ASP A 17 -0.64 -3.30 13.95
N ASN A 18 -0.50 -2.07 14.45
CA ASN A 18 0.16 -1.80 15.72
C ASN A 18 -0.74 -2.16 16.92
N ARG A 19 -2.01 -2.48 16.68
CA ARG A 19 -2.92 -2.95 17.73
C ARG A 19 -2.65 -4.42 18.03
N PHE A 20 -2.81 -4.76 19.31
CA PHE A 20 -3.10 -6.14 19.68
C PHE A 20 -4.55 -6.42 19.29
N SER A 21 -4.78 -7.25 18.28
CA SER A 21 -6.13 -7.61 17.83
C SER A 21 -6.40 -9.10 18.03
N ALA A 22 -7.67 -9.50 18.04
CA ALA A 22 -8.08 -10.88 18.28
C ALA A 22 -7.52 -11.90 17.26
N GLY A 23 -6.90 -11.44 16.16
CA GLY A 23 -6.28 -12.26 15.12
C GLY A 23 -4.76 -12.47 15.23
N GLY A 24 -4.07 -11.86 16.20
CA GLY A 24 -2.63 -12.07 16.38
C GLY A 24 -1.93 -11.01 17.23
N PRO A 25 -0.63 -11.21 17.57
CA PRO A 25 0.12 -10.24 18.33
C PRO A 25 0.23 -8.89 17.60
N ALA A 26 0.36 -7.82 18.38
CA ALA A 26 0.68 -6.50 17.84
C ALA A 26 1.93 -6.57 16.96
N ASN A 27 1.94 -5.77 15.89
CA ASN A 27 3.00 -5.71 14.90
C ASN A 27 3.09 -6.91 13.95
N ASN A 28 2.02 -7.70 13.82
CA ASN A 28 1.91 -8.71 12.77
C ASN A 28 1.96 -8.06 11.38
N LYS A 29 2.70 -8.68 10.46
CA LYS A 29 2.72 -8.34 9.04
C LYS A 29 1.61 -9.10 8.32
N TRP A 30 0.77 -8.36 7.62
CA TRP A 30 -0.30 -8.88 6.78
C TRP A 30 0.10 -8.63 5.33
N TYR A 31 0.31 -9.70 4.58
CA TYR A 31 0.82 -9.62 3.21
C TYR A 31 -0.28 -9.24 2.22
N MET A 32 0.11 -8.51 1.17
CA MET A 32 -0.77 -8.03 0.13
C MET A 32 -0.24 -8.46 -1.24
N ASP A 33 -1.12 -8.99 -2.08
CA ASP A 33 -0.90 -9.17 -3.50
C ASP A 33 -1.54 -8.01 -4.26
N ILE A 34 -0.74 -7.32 -5.08
CA ILE A 34 -1.14 -6.05 -5.68
C ILE A 34 -0.85 -6.09 -7.18
N ASN A 35 -1.79 -5.59 -7.97
CA ASN A 35 -1.60 -5.34 -9.39
C ASN A 35 -1.66 -3.82 -9.64
N MET A 36 -0.49 -3.20 -9.73
CA MET A 36 -0.33 -1.75 -9.88
C MET A 36 -0.52 -1.32 -11.33
N ALA A 37 -1.19 -0.19 -11.52
CA ALA A 37 -1.26 0.53 -12.78
C ALA A 37 -0.81 1.97 -12.57
N PHE A 38 0.40 2.31 -13.04
CA PHE A 38 0.88 3.68 -13.08
C PHE A 38 0.35 4.39 -14.32
N GLY A 39 -0.24 5.57 -14.11
CA GLY A 39 -0.74 6.45 -15.15
C GLY A 39 0.16 7.67 -15.36
N ASN A 40 -0.33 8.61 -16.17
CA ASN A 40 0.34 9.88 -16.39
C ASN A 40 0.37 10.73 -15.10
N ASN A 41 1.26 11.74 -15.06
CA ASN A 41 1.33 12.73 -13.97
C ASN A 41 1.58 12.14 -12.57
N HIS A 42 2.33 11.04 -12.51
CA HIS A 42 2.66 10.34 -11.25
C HIS A 42 1.43 9.83 -10.47
N GLN A 43 0.34 9.55 -11.17
CA GLN A 43 -0.85 8.93 -10.59
C GLN A 43 -0.76 7.41 -10.70
N PHE A 44 -1.42 6.70 -9.80
CA PHE A 44 -1.57 5.25 -9.89
C PHE A 44 -2.89 4.77 -9.32
N THR A 45 -3.32 3.61 -9.79
CA THR A 45 -4.38 2.80 -9.20
C THR A 45 -3.86 1.37 -9.02
N ALA A 46 -4.59 0.56 -8.28
CA ALA A 46 -4.30 -0.86 -8.17
C ALA A 46 -5.54 -1.65 -7.82
N THR A 47 -5.49 -2.95 -8.09
CA THR A 47 -6.40 -3.93 -7.51
C THR A 47 -5.58 -4.98 -6.77
N GLY A 48 -6.17 -5.60 -5.76
CA GLY A 48 -5.45 -6.61 -4.99
C GLY A 48 -6.31 -7.35 -3.99
N SER A 49 -5.64 -8.14 -3.18
CA SER A 49 -6.25 -8.87 -2.07
C SER A 49 -5.25 -9.10 -0.95
N ASP A 50 -5.80 -9.21 0.25
CA ASP A 50 -5.13 -9.69 1.45
C ASP A 50 -6.14 -10.45 2.33
N GLU A 51 -5.78 -10.74 3.57
CA GLU A 51 -6.64 -11.47 4.51
C GLU A 51 -7.90 -10.70 4.95
N VAL A 52 -7.96 -9.38 4.77
CA VAL A 52 -9.18 -8.58 5.01
C VAL A 52 -10.16 -8.75 3.83
N GLY A 53 -9.64 -8.84 2.61
CA GLY A 53 -10.42 -9.12 1.41
C GLY A 53 -9.86 -8.45 0.16
N HIS A 54 -10.71 -8.36 -0.86
CA HIS A 54 -10.38 -7.64 -2.09
C HIS A 54 -10.43 -6.12 -1.88
N PHE A 55 -9.50 -5.40 -2.50
CA PHE A 55 -9.41 -3.95 -2.42
C PHE A 55 -9.02 -3.32 -3.75
N ASN A 56 -9.29 -2.01 -3.84
CA ASN A 56 -8.75 -1.12 -4.86
C ASN A 56 -7.88 -0.04 -4.22
N PHE A 57 -6.83 0.40 -4.91
CA PHE A 57 -6.17 1.67 -4.60
C PHE A 57 -6.78 2.78 -5.45
N GLU A 58 -7.25 3.81 -4.77
CA GLU A 58 -7.90 4.99 -5.33
C GLU A 58 -7.06 6.23 -5.04
N ASP A 59 -7.15 7.22 -5.93
CA ASP A 59 -6.47 8.52 -5.82
C ASP A 59 -4.96 8.46 -5.55
N GLY A 60 -4.29 7.40 -6.02
CA GLY A 60 -2.87 7.19 -5.83
C GLY A 60 -2.03 8.25 -6.53
N LYS A 61 -1.11 8.89 -5.79
CA LYS A 61 -0.24 9.96 -6.27
C LYS A 61 1.16 9.84 -5.70
N ILE A 62 2.16 10.18 -6.52
CA ILE A 62 3.56 10.33 -6.12
C ILE A 62 4.04 11.73 -6.50
N THR A 63 4.27 12.61 -5.52
CA THR A 63 4.72 13.99 -5.76
C THR A 63 5.93 14.28 -4.90
N ASP A 64 7.04 14.70 -5.51
CA ASP A 64 8.30 15.02 -4.82
C ASP A 64 8.78 13.90 -3.87
N GLY A 65 8.59 12.65 -4.29
CA GLY A 65 8.97 11.47 -3.51
C GLY A 65 7.99 11.09 -2.39
N LYS A 66 6.92 11.86 -2.17
CA LYS A 66 5.84 11.52 -1.25
C LYS A 66 4.77 10.69 -1.96
N VAL A 67 4.20 9.73 -1.25
CA VAL A 67 3.19 8.81 -1.76
C VAL A 67 1.91 8.98 -0.95
N THR A 68 0.77 9.08 -1.62
CA THR A 68 -0.55 9.11 -0.97
C THR A 68 -1.53 8.26 -1.75
N PHE A 69 -2.39 7.49 -1.09
CA PHE A 69 -3.51 6.78 -1.72
C PHE A 69 -4.56 6.36 -0.70
N CYS A 70 -5.77 6.06 -1.19
CA CYS A 70 -6.81 5.39 -0.43
C CYS A 70 -6.87 3.91 -0.83
N LYS A 71 -6.92 3.01 0.14
CA LYS A 71 -7.22 1.60 -0.07
C LYS A 71 -8.67 1.35 0.31
N ALA A 72 -9.50 1.12 -0.69
CA ALA A 72 -10.94 0.94 -0.55
C ALA A 72 -11.29 -0.55 -0.53
N TYR A 73 -11.94 -0.99 0.55
CA TYR A 73 -12.64 -2.27 0.63
C TYR A 73 -14.15 -2.01 0.51
N ASN A 74 -14.94 -3.06 0.23
CA ASN A 74 -16.41 -2.96 0.24
C ASN A 74 -16.98 -2.47 1.58
N SER A 75 -16.24 -2.66 2.68
CA SER A 75 -16.69 -2.36 4.04
C SER A 75 -16.17 -1.04 4.62
N HIS A 76 -14.98 -0.59 4.23
CA HIS A 76 -14.30 0.55 4.83
C HIS A 76 -13.13 1.02 3.98
N ASN A 77 -12.64 2.24 4.24
CA ASN A 77 -11.45 2.81 3.63
C ASN A 77 -10.28 2.87 4.61
N VAL A 78 -9.08 2.77 4.04
CA VAL A 78 -7.82 2.91 4.75
C VAL A 78 -6.94 3.89 3.98
N TYR A 79 -6.50 4.94 4.64
CA TYR A 79 -5.63 5.96 4.03
C TYR A 79 -4.17 5.60 4.23
N TYR A 80 -3.36 5.87 3.20
CA TYR A 80 -1.92 5.59 3.18
C TYR A 80 -1.16 6.85 2.80
N GLU A 81 -0.14 7.15 3.60
CA GLU A 81 0.89 8.14 3.30
C GLU A 81 2.27 7.52 3.46
N GLY A 82 3.24 7.99 2.67
CA GLY A 82 4.60 7.48 2.73
C GLY A 82 5.55 8.16 1.77
N GLU A 83 6.64 7.46 1.49
CA GLU A 83 7.74 7.95 0.68
C GLU A 83 8.27 6.87 -0.25
N VAL A 84 8.90 7.32 -1.34
CA VAL A 84 9.68 6.48 -2.24
C VAL A 84 11.07 6.24 -1.63
N LYS A 85 11.44 4.97 -1.44
CA LYS A 85 12.78 4.58 -0.97
C LYS A 85 13.40 3.50 -1.85
N GLY A 86 14.27 3.91 -2.78
CA GLY A 86 14.68 3.04 -3.87
C GLY A 86 13.43 2.54 -4.60
N THR A 87 13.40 1.29 -5.06
CA THR A 87 12.23 0.74 -5.78
C THR A 87 10.99 0.46 -4.93
N LYS A 88 11.05 0.75 -3.62
CA LYS A 88 9.98 0.47 -2.65
C LYS A 88 9.22 1.74 -2.32
N LEU A 89 7.94 1.56 -2.00
CA LEU A 89 7.09 2.57 -1.37
C LEU A 89 6.84 2.12 0.06
N GLU A 90 7.01 3.00 1.05
CA GLU A 90 6.76 2.68 2.46
C GLU A 90 6.29 3.89 3.26
N GLY A 91 5.58 3.65 4.34
CA GLY A 91 5.07 4.71 5.20
C GLY A 91 4.08 4.22 6.24
N GLN A 92 3.06 5.04 6.52
CA GLN A 92 2.02 4.76 7.49
C GLN A 92 0.63 4.70 6.87
N TRP A 93 -0.24 3.93 7.48
CA TRP A 93 -1.65 3.83 7.14
C TRP A 93 -2.51 4.13 8.36
N TRP A 94 -3.76 4.56 8.15
CA TRP A 94 -4.77 4.68 9.21
C TRP A 94 -6.18 4.41 8.69
N LEU A 95 -7.07 3.94 9.57
CA LEU A 95 -8.49 3.77 9.22
C LEU A 95 -9.17 5.13 9.08
N GLU A 96 -10.05 5.27 8.09
CA GLU A 96 -10.87 6.46 7.90
C GLU A 96 -11.70 6.79 9.15
N ASP A 97 -12.48 5.82 9.63
CA ASP A 97 -13.42 6.00 10.74
C ASP A 97 -12.75 5.99 12.12
N ALA A 98 -11.48 5.58 12.19
CA ALA A 98 -10.72 5.53 13.43
C ALA A 98 -9.23 5.83 13.21
N PRO A 99 -8.84 7.09 12.94
CA PRO A 99 -7.45 7.43 12.56
C PRO A 99 -6.39 7.14 13.63
N SER A 100 -6.80 6.96 14.89
CA SER A 100 -5.91 6.47 15.96
C SER A 100 -5.49 5.01 15.77
N THR A 101 -6.27 4.24 15.00
CA THR A 101 -5.88 2.94 14.47
C THR A 101 -5.02 3.16 13.24
N LYS A 102 -3.73 2.83 13.38
CA LYS A 102 -2.72 3.07 12.37
C LYS A 102 -1.58 2.07 12.48
N GLY A 103 -0.77 2.02 11.45
CA GLY A 103 0.47 1.27 11.48
C GLY A 103 1.33 1.55 10.27
N ASP A 104 2.31 0.69 10.03
CA ASP A 104 3.29 0.88 8.96
C ASP A 104 2.99 -0.01 7.77
N TRP A 105 3.50 0.35 6.59
CA TRP A 105 3.36 -0.46 5.39
C TRP A 105 4.58 -0.35 4.49
N ALA A 106 4.75 -1.34 3.63
CA ALA A 106 5.68 -1.26 2.52
C ALA A 106 5.21 -2.11 1.34
N MET A 107 5.47 -1.66 0.12
CA MET A 107 5.21 -2.42 -1.11
C MET A 107 6.29 -2.18 -2.16
N TRP A 108 6.56 -3.19 -2.97
CA TRP A 108 7.59 -3.17 -4.01
C TRP A 108 7.19 -4.07 -5.19
N PRO A 109 7.79 -3.86 -6.38
CA PRO A 109 7.55 -4.73 -7.52
C PRO A 109 7.90 -6.18 -7.19
N ALA A 110 7.05 -7.12 -7.59
CA ALA A 110 7.32 -8.54 -7.46
C ALA A 110 8.43 -8.96 -8.43
N THR A 111 9.31 -9.85 -7.99
CA THR A 111 10.33 -10.46 -8.87
C THR A 111 9.86 -11.81 -9.39
N SER A 112 10.50 -12.35 -10.43
CA SER A 112 10.14 -13.65 -11.01
C SER A 112 10.23 -14.83 -10.03
N SER A 113 10.93 -14.68 -8.91
CA SER A 113 10.95 -15.66 -7.82
C SER A 113 9.71 -15.65 -6.92
N ASP A 114 8.83 -14.65 -7.10
CA ASP A 114 7.64 -14.42 -6.28
C ASP A 114 6.33 -14.82 -6.97
N ILE A 115 6.43 -15.30 -8.22
CA ILE A 115 5.32 -15.69 -9.10
C ILE A 115 5.42 -17.19 -9.34
#